data_AF-A0A832JBH5-F1
#
_entry.id   AF-A0A832JBH5-F1
#
_cell.length_a   1.000
_cell.length_b   1.000
_cell.length_c   1.000
_cell.angle_alpha   90.00
_cell.angle_beta   90.00
_cell.angle_gamma   90.00
#
_symmetry.space_group_name_H-M   'P 1'
#
loop_
_entity.id
_entity.type
_entity.pdbx_description
1 polymer ?
#
loop_
_entity_poly.entity_id
_entity_poly.type
_entity_poly.pdbx_seq_one_letter_code
_entity_poly.pdbx_strand_id
1 'polypeptide(L)'
;MVLYFLDSNSYAPPSVGGYAWIQHDQILWYRETARALREENGAPLPALAFFHIPLPEYEEVWATQPCRGHKNEPVCCPRLNTGFFAALWEEGDVMGTFVGHDHINDYEGTLYGIRLCYGRATGYQTYGQEGFLRGARIIRCREGERDFRTWLRLEDGSIVLHPPLHQPQGVREGRLKP
;
A
#
# COMPACT_ATOMS: atom_id res chain seq x y z
N MET A 1 16.20 -9.93 2.02
CA MET A 1 14.93 -9.17 1.90
C MET A 1 14.19 -9.29 3.21
N VAL A 2 13.48 -8.24 3.62
CA VAL A 2 12.69 -8.21 4.87
C VAL A 2 11.21 -8.05 4.53
N LEU A 3 10.34 -8.70 5.31
CA LEU A 3 8.89 -8.58 5.18
C LEU A 3 8.34 -8.10 6.52
N TYR A 4 7.78 -6.90 6.55
CA TYR A 4 7.13 -6.34 7.73
C TYR A 4 5.63 -6.61 7.68
N PHE A 5 5.07 -7.12 8.77
CA PHE A 5 3.63 -7.35 8.92
C PHE A 5 3.14 -6.53 10.11
N LEU A 6 2.26 -5.57 9.85
CA LEU A 6 1.73 -4.68 10.88
C LEU A 6 0.22 -4.82 11.00
N ASP A 7 -0.25 -4.79 12.24
CA ASP A 7 -1.68 -4.65 12.53
C ASP A 7 -2.08 -3.18 12.36
N SER A 8 -2.92 -2.87 11.38
CA SER A 8 -3.48 -1.53 11.18
C SER A 8 -4.65 -1.21 12.11
N ASN A 9 -4.93 -2.10 13.08
CA ASN A 9 -6.04 -2.05 14.02
C ASN A 9 -7.40 -2.18 13.31
N SER A 10 -8.48 -1.78 13.99
CA SER A 10 -9.86 -1.93 13.49
C SER A 10 -10.57 -0.58 13.40
N TYR A 11 -11.39 -0.23 14.39
CA TYR A 11 -12.20 0.98 14.39
C TYR A 11 -11.59 2.06 15.29
N ALA A 12 -11.69 3.31 14.84
CA ALA A 12 -11.29 4.45 15.64
C ALA A 12 -12.28 4.68 16.79
N PRO A 13 -11.86 5.37 17.88
CA PRO A 13 -12.77 5.80 18.93
C PRO A 13 -13.94 6.65 18.37
N PRO A 14 -15.12 6.64 19.02
CA PRO A 14 -16.31 7.36 18.52
C PRO A 14 -16.10 8.85 18.24
N SER A 15 -15.19 9.51 18.98
CA SER A 15 -14.86 10.94 18.79
C SER A 15 -14.17 11.23 17.45
N VAL A 16 -13.51 10.23 16.85
CA VAL A 16 -12.86 10.33 15.54
C VAL A 16 -13.76 9.71 14.47
N GLY A 17 -14.30 8.52 14.75
CA GLY A 17 -15.11 7.72 13.83
C GLY A 17 -14.29 7.12 12.67
N GLY A 18 -14.86 6.11 12.01
CA GLY A 18 -14.19 5.39 10.92
C GLY A 18 -13.15 4.39 11.42
N TYR A 19 -12.04 4.29 10.69
CA TYR A 19 -11.02 3.26 10.92
C TYR A 19 -9.83 3.76 11.73
N ALA A 20 -9.25 2.84 12.50
CA ALA A 20 -8.04 3.07 13.28
C ALA A 20 -6.79 3.09 12.39
N TRP A 21 -5.66 3.43 12.99
CA TRP A 21 -4.38 3.65 12.34
C TRP A 21 -3.30 2.80 13.00
N ILE A 22 -2.15 2.68 12.33
CA ILE A 22 -0.94 2.09 12.91
C ILE A 22 -0.44 3.00 14.03
N GLN A 23 -0.30 2.47 15.24
CA GLN A 23 0.02 3.25 16.43
C GLN A 23 1.51 3.63 16.49
N HIS A 24 1.82 4.65 17.29
CA HIS A 24 3.19 5.17 17.39
C HIS A 24 4.21 4.14 17.90
N ASP A 25 3.83 3.23 18.80
CA ASP A 25 4.68 2.14 19.28
C ASP A 25 5.02 1.14 18.17
N GLN A 26 4.07 0.82 17.29
CA GLN A 26 4.30 -0.01 16.10
C GLN A 26 5.26 0.68 15.12
N ILE A 27 5.11 2.00 14.95
CA ILE A 27 6.03 2.79 14.11
C ILE A 27 7.44 2.79 14.73
N LEU A 28 7.56 3.00 16.05
CA LEU A 28 8.85 2.96 16.75
C LEU A 28 9.53 1.60 16.60
N TRP A 29 8.78 0.52 16.82
CA TRP A 29 9.26 -0.85 16.61
C TRP A 29 9.80 -1.05 15.18
N TYR A 30 9.06 -0.59 14.16
CA TYR A 30 9.51 -0.68 12.77
C TYR A 30 10.84 0.02 12.57
N ARG A 31 10.99 1.26 13.05
CA ARG A 31 12.21 2.06 12.88
C ARG A 31 13.41 1.43 13.57
N GLU A 32 13.24 1.00 14.81
CA GLU A 32 14.28 0.33 15.58
C GLU A 32 14.72 -0.95 14.87
N THR A 33 13.77 -1.74 14.38
CA THR A 33 14.05 -2.97 13.63
C THR A 33 14.79 -2.69 12.32
N ALA A 34 14.33 -1.71 11.52
CA ALA A 34 14.96 -1.35 10.25
C ALA A 34 16.40 -0.85 10.45
N ARG A 35 16.67 -0.08 11.52
CA ARG A 35 18.00 0.40 11.86
C ARG A 35 18.93 -0.72 12.32
N ALA A 36 18.47 -1.60 13.20
CA ALA A 36 19.26 -2.74 13.64
C ALA A 36 19.66 -3.63 12.45
N LEU A 37 18.72 -3.94 11.56
CA LEU A 37 18.99 -4.72 10.35
C LEU A 37 19.96 -4.02 9.39
N ARG A 38 19.85 -2.69 9.26
CA ARG A 38 20.80 -1.88 8.48
C ARG A 38 22.20 -1.95 9.06
N GLU A 39 22.34 -1.85 10.39
CA GLU A 39 23.63 -1.95 11.08
C GLU A 39 24.26 -3.33 10.89
N GLU A 40 23.47 -4.40 11.06
CA GLU A 40 23.93 -5.78 10.85
C GLU A 40 24.36 -6.06 9.41
N ASN A 41 23.66 -5.49 8.43
CA ASN A 41 23.91 -5.71 7.00
C ASN A 41 24.88 -4.68 6.38
N GLY A 42 25.22 -3.61 7.09
CA GLY A 42 26.01 -2.47 6.58
C GLY A 42 25.27 -1.56 5.58
N ALA A 43 24.05 -1.93 5.17
CA ALA A 43 23.18 -1.18 4.28
C ALA A 43 21.72 -1.61 4.47
N PRO A 44 20.73 -0.78 4.07
CA PRO A 44 19.32 -1.16 4.11
C PRO A 44 19.05 -2.43 3.31
N LEU A 45 18.44 -3.44 3.94
CA LEU A 45 17.93 -4.60 3.22
C LEU A 45 16.67 -4.19 2.46
N PRO A 46 16.49 -4.61 1.19
CA PRO A 46 15.23 -4.41 0.47
C PRO A 46 14.06 -5.00 1.26
N ALA A 47 13.01 -4.22 1.48
CA ALA A 47 11.87 -4.64 2.29
C ALA A 47 10.51 -4.36 1.63
N LEU A 48 9.49 -5.08 2.09
CA LEU A 48 8.08 -4.86 1.78
C LEU A 48 7.28 -4.82 3.09
N ALA A 49 6.22 -4.00 3.14
CA ALA A 49 5.34 -3.92 4.31
C ALA A 49 3.91 -4.33 3.97
N PHE A 50 3.25 -5.03 4.89
CA PHE A 50 1.91 -5.56 4.75
C PHE A 50 1.06 -5.13 5.93
N PHE A 51 -0.11 -4.55 5.67
CA PHE A 51 -1.07 -4.14 6.68
C PHE A 51 -2.47 -4.06 6.06
N HIS A 52 -3.53 -4.19 6.85
CA HIS A 52 -4.87 -4.41 6.28
C HIS A 52 -5.53 -3.14 5.75
N ILE A 53 -5.64 -2.10 6.58
CA ILE A 53 -6.30 -0.82 6.28
C ILE A 53 -5.32 0.10 5.55
N PRO A 54 -5.71 0.71 4.41
CA PRO A 54 -4.84 1.60 3.65
C PRO A 54 -4.43 2.84 4.45
N LEU A 55 -3.22 3.35 4.20
CA LEU A 55 -2.80 4.66 4.71
C LEU A 55 -3.45 5.80 3.90
N PRO A 56 -3.56 7.03 4.44
CA PRO A 56 -4.05 8.18 3.67
C PRO A 56 -3.30 8.41 2.34
N GLU A 57 -2.03 8.03 2.28
CA GLU A 57 -1.19 8.13 1.08
C GLU A 57 -1.68 7.26 -0.10
N TYR A 58 -2.54 6.26 0.16
CA TYR A 58 -3.22 5.52 -0.91
C TYR A 58 -4.23 6.38 -1.68
N GLU A 59 -4.96 7.27 -1.00
CA GLU A 59 -5.83 8.23 -1.69
C GLU A 59 -4.99 9.30 -2.40
N GLU A 60 -3.90 9.78 -1.77
CA GLU A 60 -2.97 10.75 -2.38
C GLU A 60 -2.35 10.22 -3.67
N VAL A 61 -1.83 8.98 -3.68
CA VAL A 61 -1.18 8.42 -4.86
C VAL A 61 -2.16 8.30 -6.03
N TRP A 62 -3.40 7.90 -5.76
CA TRP A 62 -4.43 7.84 -6.79
C TRP A 62 -4.76 9.23 -7.35
N ALA A 63 -4.86 10.23 -6.48
CA ALA A 63 -5.22 11.59 -6.86
C ALA A 63 -4.09 12.33 -7.61
N THR A 64 -2.83 11.97 -7.38
CA THR A 64 -1.67 12.78 -7.82
C THR A 64 -0.72 12.06 -8.77
N GLN A 65 -0.73 10.72 -8.81
CA GLN A 65 0.22 9.93 -9.59
C GLN A 65 -0.50 9.00 -10.58
N PRO A 66 0.14 8.67 -11.73
CA PRO A 66 -0.35 7.59 -12.57
C PRO A 66 -0.44 6.27 -11.80
N CYS A 67 -1.60 5.64 -11.82
CA CYS A 67 -1.87 4.38 -11.14
C CYS A 67 -2.35 3.31 -12.13
N ARG A 68 -2.17 2.03 -11.81
CA ARG A 68 -2.71 0.92 -12.60
C ARG A 68 -3.67 0.07 -11.79
N GLY A 69 -4.86 -0.13 -12.30
CA GLY A 69 -5.93 -0.91 -11.68
C GLY A 69 -7.20 -0.09 -11.49
N HIS A 70 -8.00 -0.49 -10.53
CA HIS A 70 -9.33 0.02 -10.28
C HIS A 70 -9.43 0.57 -8.86
N LYS A 71 -10.07 1.74 -8.76
CA LYS A 71 -10.57 2.31 -7.52
C LYS A 71 -12.09 2.43 -7.64
N ASN A 72 -12.80 1.34 -7.38
CA ASN A 72 -14.26 1.30 -7.53
C ASN A 72 -14.99 1.77 -6.27
N GLU A 73 -14.27 2.01 -5.18
CA GLU A 73 -14.81 2.59 -3.94
C GLU A 73 -13.84 3.63 -3.32
N PRO A 74 -14.33 4.47 -2.39
CA PRO A 74 -13.47 5.35 -1.60
C PRO A 74 -12.39 4.56 -0.86
N VAL A 75 -11.19 5.13 -0.71
CA VAL A 75 -10.14 4.52 0.12
C VAL A 75 -10.53 4.70 1.58
N CYS A 76 -10.70 3.58 2.30
CA CYS A 76 -11.10 3.62 3.71
C CYS A 76 -9.90 3.83 4.65
N CYS A 77 -9.07 4.82 4.37
CA CYS A 77 -7.94 5.16 5.23
C CYS A 77 -8.39 5.81 6.56
N PRO A 78 -7.58 5.74 7.63
CA PRO A 78 -7.89 6.42 8.87
C PRO A 78 -7.92 7.95 8.70
N ARG A 79 -8.73 8.61 9.54
CA ARG A 79 -8.77 10.09 9.59
C ARG A 79 -7.55 10.69 10.26
N LEU A 80 -6.93 9.96 11.19
CA LEU A 80 -5.70 10.36 11.85
C LEU A 80 -4.51 9.64 11.21
N ASN A 81 -3.53 10.41 10.76
CA ASN A 81 -2.27 9.90 10.22
C ASN A 81 -1.17 10.05 11.27
N THR A 82 -0.64 8.93 11.74
CA THR A 82 0.46 8.87 12.73
C THR A 82 1.85 8.95 12.12
N GLY A 83 1.94 9.08 10.78
CA GLY A 83 3.21 9.26 10.07
C GLY A 83 3.92 7.96 9.72
N PHE A 84 3.20 6.83 9.58
CA PHE A 84 3.85 5.58 9.21
C PHE A 84 4.49 5.65 7.82
N PHE A 85 3.83 6.25 6.82
CA PHE A 85 4.43 6.43 5.50
C PHE A 85 5.71 7.28 5.56
N ALA A 86 5.72 8.36 6.36
CA ALA A 86 6.92 9.16 6.58
C ALA A 86 8.05 8.33 7.18
N ALA A 87 7.76 7.47 8.17
CA ALA A 87 8.75 6.55 8.72
C ALA A 87 9.28 5.56 7.66
N LEU A 88 8.42 5.02 6.78
CA LEU A 88 8.86 4.15 5.68
C LEU A 88 9.84 4.87 4.75
N TRP A 89 9.53 6.12 4.39
CA TRP A 89 10.36 6.95 3.53
C TRP A 89 11.70 7.30 4.19
N GLU A 90 11.70 7.67 5.47
CA GLU A 90 12.90 8.03 6.23
C GLU A 90 13.84 6.85 6.43
N GLU A 91 13.32 5.65 6.73
CA GLU A 91 14.15 4.45 6.91
C GLU A 91 14.59 3.85 5.56
N GLY A 92 13.90 4.10 4.45
CA GLY A 92 14.38 3.91 3.08
C GLY A 92 14.64 2.46 2.62
N ASP A 93 14.35 1.47 3.46
CA ASP A 93 14.45 0.04 3.20
C ASP A 93 13.21 -0.50 2.44
N VAL A 94 12.02 0.01 2.76
CA VAL A 94 10.75 -0.44 2.17
C VAL A 94 10.55 0.09 0.74
N MET A 95 10.39 -0.83 -0.21
CA MET A 95 10.17 -0.53 -1.64
C MET A 95 8.69 -0.44 -2.00
N GLY A 96 7.84 -1.13 -1.25
CA GLY A 96 6.42 -1.14 -1.50
C GLY A 96 5.62 -1.66 -0.33
N THR A 97 4.36 -1.24 -0.27
CA THR A 97 3.40 -1.66 0.73
C THR A 97 2.22 -2.36 0.09
N PHE A 98 1.58 -3.27 0.83
CA PHE A 98 0.45 -4.05 0.37
C PHE A 98 -0.71 -4.00 1.36
N VAL A 99 -1.89 -3.66 0.85
CA VAL A 99 -3.12 -3.47 1.64
C VAL A 99 -4.30 -4.22 1.06
N GLY A 100 -5.36 -4.32 1.86
CA GLY A 100 -6.65 -4.85 1.45
C GLY A 100 -7.77 -3.92 1.91
N HIS A 101 -8.70 -4.46 2.68
CA HIS A 101 -9.81 -3.74 3.33
C HIS A 101 -10.91 -3.24 2.37
N ASP A 102 -10.55 -2.51 1.33
CA ASP A 102 -11.45 -2.10 0.25
C ASP A 102 -11.52 -3.22 -0.79
N HIS A 103 -12.63 -3.95 -0.84
CA HIS A 103 -12.73 -5.20 -1.59
C HIS A 103 -12.87 -5.04 -3.12
N ILE A 104 -13.18 -3.84 -3.58
CA ILE A 104 -13.33 -3.51 -5.01
C ILE A 104 -12.30 -2.49 -5.51
N ASN A 105 -11.26 -2.25 -4.71
CA ASN A 105 -10.02 -1.58 -5.13
C ASN A 105 -8.91 -2.62 -5.36
N ASP A 106 -8.10 -2.44 -6.40
CA ASP A 106 -6.95 -3.32 -6.69
C ASP A 106 -5.76 -2.59 -7.31
N TYR A 107 -5.77 -1.26 -7.27
CA TYR A 107 -4.77 -0.45 -7.94
C TYR A 107 -3.41 -0.47 -7.26
N GLU A 108 -2.42 -0.04 -8.03
CA GLU A 108 -1.10 0.30 -7.53
C GLU A 108 -0.60 1.61 -8.12
N GLY A 109 0.20 2.33 -7.36
CA GLY A 109 0.88 3.56 -7.78
C GLY A 109 2.15 3.78 -6.97
N THR A 110 3.03 4.65 -7.45
CA THR A 110 4.27 4.98 -6.73
C THR A 110 4.21 6.40 -6.21
N LEU A 111 4.32 6.56 -4.90
CA LEU A 111 4.37 7.86 -4.22
C LEU A 111 5.72 8.00 -3.52
N TYR A 112 6.44 9.09 -3.79
CA TYR A 112 7.77 9.40 -3.22
C TYR A 112 8.77 8.22 -3.24
N GLY A 113 8.71 7.38 -4.29
CA GLY A 113 9.61 6.23 -4.46
C GLY A 113 9.15 4.92 -3.80
N ILE A 114 8.00 4.90 -3.14
CA ILE A 114 7.39 3.71 -2.52
C ILE A 114 6.15 3.30 -3.32
N ARG A 115 6.08 2.03 -3.73
CA ARG A 115 4.93 1.50 -4.49
C ARG A 115 3.82 1.05 -3.54
N LEU A 116 2.68 1.72 -3.57
CA LEU A 116 1.49 1.43 -2.77
C LEU A 116 0.58 0.50 -3.57
N CYS A 117 0.29 -0.70 -3.06
CA CYS A 117 -0.40 -1.76 -3.81
C CYS A 117 -1.62 -2.30 -3.06
N TYR A 118 -2.82 -2.14 -3.61
CA TYR A 118 -3.97 -2.92 -3.18
C TYR A 118 -3.89 -4.36 -3.66
N GLY A 119 -4.26 -5.31 -2.82
CA GLY A 119 -4.57 -6.67 -3.23
C GLY A 119 -5.84 -6.75 -4.09
N ARG A 120 -6.19 -7.97 -4.52
CA ARG A 120 -7.54 -8.28 -5.02
C ARG A 120 -8.23 -9.11 -3.94
N ALA A 121 -9.49 -8.83 -3.64
CA ALA A 121 -10.24 -9.63 -2.68
C ALA A 121 -10.37 -11.09 -3.15
N THR A 122 -9.97 -12.04 -2.30
CA THR A 122 -10.00 -13.48 -2.62
C THR A 122 -11.26 -14.17 -2.08
N GLY A 123 -11.76 -13.76 -0.91
CA GLY A 123 -12.86 -14.44 -0.21
C GLY A 123 -14.26 -14.04 -0.68
N TYR A 124 -15.24 -14.93 -0.46
CA TYR A 124 -16.67 -14.70 -0.79
C TYR A 124 -17.54 -14.40 0.44
N GLN A 125 -16.97 -14.39 1.64
CA GLN A 125 -17.69 -14.08 2.89
C GLN A 125 -17.89 -12.57 3.10
N THR A 126 -17.54 -11.76 2.09
CA THR A 126 -17.58 -10.30 2.14
C THR A 126 -18.22 -9.75 0.86
N TYR A 127 -18.50 -8.44 0.82
CA TYR A 127 -19.03 -7.79 -0.38
C TYR A 127 -18.04 -7.81 -1.55
N GLY A 128 -18.57 -7.66 -2.76
CA GLY A 128 -17.84 -7.53 -4.01
C GLY A 128 -18.69 -6.77 -5.03
N GLN A 129 -18.23 -6.71 -6.27
CA GLN A 129 -18.93 -6.01 -7.36
C GLN A 129 -19.15 -6.98 -8.53
N GLU A 130 -20.35 -6.95 -9.11
CA GLU A 130 -20.65 -7.71 -10.32
C GLU A 130 -19.70 -7.31 -11.47
N GLY A 131 -19.16 -8.30 -12.18
CA GLY A 131 -18.14 -8.07 -13.21
C GLY A 131 -16.73 -7.78 -12.69
N PHE A 132 -16.51 -7.75 -11.36
CA PHE A 132 -15.20 -7.58 -10.75
C PHE A 132 -14.78 -8.88 -10.03
N LEU A 133 -14.21 -9.81 -10.80
CA LEU A 133 -13.86 -11.15 -10.32
C LEU A 133 -12.95 -11.13 -9.09
N ARG A 134 -13.11 -12.12 -8.22
CA ARG A 134 -12.20 -12.34 -7.08
C ARG A 134 -10.83 -12.77 -7.61
N GLY A 135 -9.82 -12.64 -6.75
CA GLY A 135 -8.46 -13.02 -7.10
C GLY A 135 -7.46 -12.72 -6.00
N ALA A 136 -6.19 -12.72 -6.36
CA ALA A 136 -5.09 -12.36 -5.49
C ALA A 136 -4.03 -11.57 -6.26
N ARG A 137 -3.28 -10.74 -5.54
CA ARG A 137 -2.08 -10.09 -6.07
C ARG A 137 -0.88 -11.00 -5.84
N ILE A 138 -0.18 -11.33 -6.92
CA ILE A 138 1.05 -12.10 -6.87
C ILE A 138 2.21 -11.12 -6.73
N ILE A 139 3.18 -11.45 -5.86
CA ILE A 139 4.39 -10.68 -5.63
C ILE A 139 5.56 -11.59 -5.93
N ARG A 140 6.46 -11.15 -6.82
CA ARG A 140 7.66 -11.87 -7.20
C ARG A 140 8.87 -11.01 -6.91
N CYS A 141 9.65 -11.43 -5.93
CA CYS A 141 10.94 -10.84 -5.58
C CYS A 141 12.05 -11.73 -6.14
N ARG A 142 13.20 -11.12 -6.44
CA ARG A 142 14.41 -11.83 -6.84
C ARG A 142 15.51 -11.56 -5.82
N GLU A 143 16.17 -12.64 -5.40
CA GLU A 143 17.29 -12.53 -4.48
C GLU A 143 18.40 -11.66 -5.08
N GLY A 144 18.97 -10.79 -4.26
CA GLY A 144 20.02 -9.84 -4.68
C GLY A 144 19.52 -8.58 -5.41
N GLU A 145 18.22 -8.46 -5.69
CA GLU A 145 17.66 -7.28 -6.38
C GLU A 145 16.79 -6.43 -5.44
N ARG A 146 16.99 -5.10 -5.47
CA ARG A 146 16.10 -4.13 -4.81
C ARG A 146 14.94 -3.78 -5.74
N ASP A 147 14.16 -4.78 -6.10
CA ASP A 147 12.95 -4.64 -6.93
C ASP A 147 11.97 -5.80 -6.70
N PHE A 148 10.72 -5.60 -7.11
CA PHE A 148 9.72 -6.65 -7.16
C PHE A 148 8.75 -6.45 -8.33
N ARG A 149 8.30 -7.56 -8.90
CA ARG A 149 7.20 -7.58 -9.88
C ARG A 149 5.91 -8.00 -9.21
N THR A 150 4.79 -7.47 -9.68
CA THR A 150 3.48 -7.88 -9.18
C THR A 150 2.43 -7.82 -10.29
N TRP A 151 1.43 -8.71 -10.20
CA TRP A 151 0.30 -8.83 -11.12
C TRP A 151 -0.89 -9.45 -10.39
N LEU A 152 -2.07 -9.48 -11.01
CA LEU A 152 -3.25 -10.15 -10.44
C LEU A 152 -3.48 -11.51 -11.07
N ARG A 153 -3.94 -12.47 -10.25
CA ARG A 153 -4.49 -13.74 -10.70
C ARG A 153 -5.92 -13.86 -10.22
N LEU A 154 -6.84 -14.06 -11.15
CA LEU A 154 -8.28 -14.07 -10.89
C LEU A 154 -8.80 -15.50 -10.67
N GLU A 155 -9.99 -15.61 -10.09
CA GLU A 155 -10.66 -16.86 -9.73
C GLU A 155 -10.93 -17.79 -10.92
N ASP A 156 -11.12 -17.21 -12.11
CA ASP A 156 -11.29 -17.94 -13.38
C ASP A 156 -9.95 -18.45 -13.97
N GLY A 157 -8.84 -18.19 -13.28
CA GLY A 157 -7.49 -18.53 -13.72
C GLY A 157 -6.81 -17.45 -14.57
N SER A 158 -7.50 -16.37 -14.93
CA SER A 158 -6.96 -15.27 -15.73
C SER A 158 -5.81 -14.55 -15.02
N ILE A 159 -4.86 -14.06 -15.82
CA ILE A 159 -3.70 -13.29 -15.36
C ILE A 159 -3.82 -11.86 -15.88
N VAL A 160 -3.81 -10.88 -14.98
CA VAL A 160 -3.83 -9.44 -15.34
C VAL A 160 -2.43 -8.86 -15.12
N LEU A 161 -1.65 -8.79 -16.19
CA LEU A 161 -0.29 -8.20 -16.18
C LEU A 161 -0.30 -6.67 -16.32
N HIS A 162 -1.28 -6.14 -17.05
CA HIS A 162 -1.36 -4.71 -17.36
C HIS A 162 -2.77 -4.20 -17.09
N PRO A 163 -3.13 -3.94 -15.81
CA PRO A 163 -4.40 -3.32 -15.48
C PRO A 163 -4.55 -1.94 -16.15
N PRO A 164 -5.79 -1.43 -16.29
CA PRO A 164 -6.05 -0.12 -16.87
C PRO A 164 -5.21 0.98 -16.22
N LEU A 165 -4.74 1.93 -17.03
CA LEU A 165 -4.01 3.09 -16.55
C LEU A 165 -4.99 4.18 -16.11
N HIS A 166 -4.89 4.58 -14.85
CA HIS A 166 -5.46 5.82 -14.35
C HIS A 166 -4.43 6.94 -14.48
N GLN A 167 -4.83 8.04 -15.11
CA GLN A 167 -4.08 9.29 -15.10
C GLN A 167 -4.80 10.27 -14.18
N PRO A 168 -4.11 10.88 -13.21
CA PRO A 168 -4.73 11.89 -12.36
C PRO A 168 -5.19 13.06 -13.24
N GLN A 169 -6.40 13.55 -13.01
CA GLN A 169 -6.90 14.71 -13.72
C GLN A 169 -6.03 15.90 -13.32
N GLY A 170 -5.32 16.48 -14.29
CA GLY A 170 -4.18 17.37 -14.08
C GLY A 170 -4.35 18.31 -12.89
N VAL A 171 -3.44 18.18 -11.91
CA VAL A 171 -3.13 19.27 -11.00
C VAL A 171 -2.77 20.44 -11.89
N ARG A 172 -3.62 21.46 -11.97
CA ARG A 172 -3.27 22.73 -12.63
C ARG A 172 -1.90 23.12 -12.09
N GLU A 173 -0.93 23.35 -12.97
CA GLU A 173 0.36 23.94 -12.64
C GLU A 173 0.11 25.26 -11.90
N GLY A 174 0.05 25.16 -10.57
CA GLY A 174 -0.40 26.20 -9.67
C GLY A 174 0.72 26.46 -8.67
N ARG A 175 1.81 27.03 -9.17
CA ARG A 175 2.85 27.73 -8.39
C ARG A 175 3.42 26.92 -7.21
N LEU A 176 4.43 26.12 -7.50
CA LEU A 176 5.59 26.11 -6.60
C LEU A 176 6.48 27.29 -7.03
N LYS A 177 6.58 28.28 -6.15
CA LYS A 177 7.69 29.24 -6.13
C LYS A 177 8.40 29.08 -4.78
N PRO A 178 9.71 29.31 -4.77
CA PRO A 178 10.72 28.49 -4.08
C PRO A 178 10.63 28.49 -2.56
#